data_AF-A0A8C9NND7-F1
#
_entry.id   AF-A0A8C9NND7-F1
#
_cell.length_a   1.000
_cell.length_b   1.000
_cell.length_c   1.000
_cell.angle_alpha   90.00
_cell.angle_beta   90.00
_cell.angle_gamma   90.00
#
_symmetry.space_group_name_H-M   'P 1'
#
loop_
_entity.id
_entity.type
_entity.pdbx_description
1 polymer ?
#
loop_
_entity_poly.entity_id
_entity_poly.type
_entity_poly.pdbx_seq_one_letter_code
_entity_poly.pdbx_strand_id
1 'polypeptide(L)'
;MLGIWILGLFLLSAAEGKEVCYDRLGCFSDDAPWSGTVERPIYKLPWKPESIGTQFLLYTRQNENYAQVRTVSAVDKSTITASNFNTNRKTRFIVHGFIDHGEENWLSDIDDHPLSSPRGLGGGQSSC
;
A
#
# COMPACT_ATOMS: atom_id res chain seq x y z
N MET A 1 -22.62 4.07 -49.21
CA MET A 1 -21.76 5.02 -48.48
C MET A 1 -22.13 5.14 -47.00
N LEU A 2 -23.41 5.23 -46.59
CA LEU A 2 -23.80 5.30 -45.17
C LEU A 2 -23.42 4.07 -44.32
N GLY A 3 -23.48 2.86 -44.88
CA GLY A 3 -23.23 1.62 -44.14
C GLY A 3 -21.80 1.47 -43.60
N ILE A 4 -20.81 2.07 -44.26
CA ILE A 4 -19.41 2.04 -43.81
C ILE A 4 -19.21 2.96 -42.60
N TRP A 5 -19.88 4.12 -42.57
CA TRP A 5 -19.86 5.03 -41.42
C TRP A 5 -20.56 4.43 -40.20
N ILE A 6 -21.66 3.70 -40.41
CA ILE A 6 -22.37 2.99 -39.34
C ILE A 6 -21.49 1.87 -38.79
N LEU A 7 -20.81 1.09 -39.64
CA LEU A 7 -19.88 0.04 -39.20
C LEU A 7 -18.68 0.63 -38.45
N GLY A 8 -18.13 1.74 -38.92
CA GLY A 8 -17.02 2.44 -38.27
C GLY A 8 -17.39 2.99 -36.89
N LEU A 9 -18.59 3.56 -36.74
CA LEU A 9 -19.12 3.98 -35.44
C LEU A 9 -19.40 2.79 -34.51
N PHE A 10 -19.89 1.67 -35.05
CA PHE A 10 -20.13 0.44 -34.28
C PHE A 10 -18.83 -0.20 -33.79
N LEU A 11 -17.75 -0.12 -34.57
CA LEU A 11 -16.43 -0.63 -34.21
C LEU A 11 -15.69 0.27 -33.21
N LEU A 12 -15.96 1.58 -33.20
CA LEU A 12 -15.35 2.51 -32.25
C LEU A 12 -15.91 2.33 -30.82
N SER A 13 -17.15 1.86 -30.67
CA SER A 13 -17.80 1.59 -29.38
C SER A 13 -17.45 0.22 -28.77
N ALA A 14 -16.58 -0.57 -29.39
CA ALA A 14 -16.31 -1.96 -28.96
C ALA A 14 -15.13 -2.14 -28.01
N ALA A 15 -14.53 -1.06 -27.50
CA ALA A 15 -13.34 -1.11 -26.63
C ALA A 15 -13.55 -0.31 -25.32
N GLU A 16 -14.63 -0.58 -24.61
CA GLU A 16 -14.85 -0.05 -23.25
C GLU A 16 -14.41 -1.10 -22.22
N GLY A 17 -13.43 -0.77 -21.37
CA GLY A 17 -12.98 -1.60 -20.26
C GLY A 17 -14.02 -1.72 -19.15
N LYS A 18 -13.77 -2.65 -18.23
CA LYS A 18 -14.61 -2.86 -17.05
C LYS A 18 -14.12 -1.98 -15.90
N GLU A 19 -15.05 -1.56 -15.06
CA GLU A 19 -14.76 -0.74 -13.88
C GLU A 19 -15.32 -1.38 -12.59
N VAL A 20 -14.59 -1.23 -11.48
CA VAL A 20 -15.06 -1.56 -10.12
C VAL A 20 -14.83 -0.38 -9.18
N CYS A 21 -15.78 -0.10 -8.29
CA CYS A 21 -15.65 0.97 -7.30
C CYS A 21 -15.66 0.42 -5.88
N TYR A 22 -14.77 0.96 -5.04
CA TYR A 22 -14.68 0.64 -3.62
C TYR A 22 -14.88 1.90 -2.79
N ASP A 23 -15.60 1.77 -1.68
CA ASP A 23 -15.86 2.89 -0.79
C ASP A 23 -14.55 3.53 -0.31
N ARG A 24 -14.52 4.86 -0.27
CA ARG A 24 -13.36 5.71 0.07
C ARG A 24 -12.14 5.63 -0.87
N LEU A 25 -12.03 4.61 -1.73
CA LEU A 25 -10.90 4.38 -2.63
C LEU A 25 -11.17 4.80 -4.08
N GLY A 26 -12.45 4.98 -4.44
CA GLY A 26 -12.85 5.35 -5.79
C GLY A 26 -12.98 4.16 -6.73
N CYS A 27 -12.89 4.41 -8.03
CA CYS A 27 -13.09 3.43 -9.08
C CYS A 27 -11.80 3.07 -9.81
N PHE A 28 -11.71 1.81 -10.25
CA PHE A 28 -10.57 1.22 -10.94
C PHE A 28 -11.07 0.60 -12.24
N SER A 29 -10.53 1.06 -13.37
CA SER A 29 -10.78 0.47 -14.69
C SER A 29 -9.65 -0.48 -15.08
N ASP A 30 -9.96 -1.49 -15.90
CA ASP A 30 -8.97 -2.31 -16.60
C ASP A 30 -8.60 -1.77 -18.00
N ASP A 31 -9.09 -0.59 -18.38
CA ASP A 31 -8.66 0.16 -19.57
C ASP A 31 -7.15 0.43 -19.59
N ALA A 32 -6.61 0.70 -20.78
CA ALA A 32 -5.24 1.19 -20.92
C ALA A 32 -5.04 2.49 -20.10
N PRO A 33 -3.93 2.63 -19.34
CA PRO A 33 -2.73 1.78 -19.36
C PRO A 33 -2.74 0.63 -18.34
N TRP A 34 -3.83 0.40 -17.62
CA TRP A 34 -3.91 -0.58 -16.53
C TRP A 34 -3.93 -2.02 -17.03
N SER A 35 -4.50 -2.26 -18.21
CA SER A 35 -4.42 -3.51 -18.97
C SER A 35 -4.42 -3.27 -20.47
N GLY A 36 -4.37 -4.35 -21.27
CA GLY A 36 -4.46 -4.28 -22.73
C GLY A 36 -3.24 -3.69 -23.43
N THR A 37 -2.15 -3.43 -22.71
CA THR A 37 -0.87 -2.95 -23.25
C THR A 37 0.09 -4.11 -23.49
N VAL A 38 1.21 -3.86 -24.19
CA VAL A 38 2.24 -4.88 -24.44
C VAL A 38 2.85 -5.36 -23.12
N GLU A 39 3.07 -4.44 -22.17
CA GLU A 39 3.64 -4.72 -20.86
C GLU A 39 2.62 -5.35 -19.90
N ARG A 40 1.31 -5.11 -20.10
CA ARG A 40 0.21 -5.57 -19.24
C ARG A 40 -0.93 -6.15 -20.10
N PRO A 41 -0.73 -7.29 -20.77
CA PRO A 41 -1.67 -7.81 -21.77
C PRO A 41 -2.95 -8.40 -21.17
N ILE A 42 -2.93 -8.75 -19.88
CA ILE A 42 -4.05 -9.42 -19.21
C ILE A 42 -4.94 -8.35 -18.55
N TYR A 43 -6.20 -8.29 -18.99
CA TYR A 43 -7.26 -7.50 -18.34
C TYR A 43 -7.55 -8.03 -16.95
N LYS A 44 -7.23 -7.22 -15.93
CA LYS A 44 -7.40 -7.61 -14.54
C LYS A 44 -7.73 -6.43 -13.66
N LEU A 45 -8.86 -6.56 -12.96
CA LEU A 45 -9.29 -5.61 -11.94
C LEU A 45 -8.71 -5.97 -10.57
N PRO A 46 -8.52 -4.98 -9.69
CA PRO A 46 -8.06 -5.22 -8.33
C PRO A 46 -9.09 -6.01 -7.52
N TRP A 47 -8.61 -6.84 -6.59
CA TRP A 47 -9.46 -7.53 -5.62
C TRP A 47 -10.14 -6.55 -4.66
N LYS A 48 -11.23 -7.00 -4.02
CA LYS A 48 -11.93 -6.20 -3.01
C LYS A 48 -11.01 -5.90 -1.82
N PRO A 49 -11.09 -4.71 -1.21
CA PRO A 49 -10.28 -4.36 -0.03
C PRO A 49 -10.39 -5.39 1.10
N GLU A 50 -11.57 -5.96 1.32
CA GLU A 50 -11.81 -6.98 2.35
C GLU A 50 -11.12 -8.32 2.02
N SER A 51 -10.95 -8.62 0.73
CA SER A 51 -10.23 -9.81 0.27
C SER A 51 -8.71 -9.64 0.32
N ILE A 52 -8.22 -8.41 0.14
CA ILE A 52 -6.79 -8.09 0.32
C ILE A 52 -6.44 -8.08 1.81
N GLY A 53 -7.34 -7.58 2.66
CA GLY A 53 -7.16 -7.60 4.11
C GLY A 53 -6.00 -6.73 4.59
N THR A 54 -5.79 -5.56 3.98
CA THR A 54 -4.68 -4.66 4.35
C THR A 54 -4.79 -4.22 5.81
N GLN A 55 -3.71 -4.45 6.58
CA GLN A 55 -3.60 -4.04 7.98
C GLN A 55 -2.48 -3.01 8.13
N PHE A 56 -2.66 -2.05 9.06
CA PHE A 56 -1.62 -1.10 9.44
C PHE A 56 -1.14 -1.43 10.84
N LEU A 57 0.06 -2.00 10.93
CA LEU A 57 0.72 -2.32 12.20
C LEU A 57 1.61 -1.13 12.59
N LEU A 58 1.38 -0.56 13.78
CA LEU A 58 2.13 0.57 14.27
C LEU A 58 3.19 0.14 15.28
N TYR A 59 4.46 0.36 14.92
CA TYR A 59 5.63 0.18 15.77
C TYR A 59 6.10 1.55 16.29
N THR A 60 6.45 1.62 17.57
CA THR A 60 6.98 2.84 18.18
C THR A 60 8.08 2.49 19.18
N ARG A 61 9.03 3.39 19.41
CA ARG A 61 10.07 3.22 20.48
C ARG A 61 9.49 2.99 21.87
N GLN A 62 8.23 3.35 22.10
CA GLN A 62 7.59 3.15 23.40
C GLN A 62 7.04 1.73 23.57
N ASN A 63 6.96 0.97 22.46
CA ASN A 63 6.48 -0.40 22.39
C ASN A 63 7.57 -1.26 21.72
N GLU A 64 8.68 -1.47 22.41
CA GLU A 64 9.85 -2.21 21.89
C GLU A 64 9.59 -3.72 21.73
N ASN A 65 8.54 -4.25 22.37
CA ASN A 65 8.14 -5.65 22.24
C ASN A 65 6.98 -5.82 21.25
N TYR A 66 7.10 -6.81 20.35
CA TYR A 66 6.06 -7.22 19.39
C TYR A 66 4.68 -7.43 20.04
N ALA A 67 4.66 -7.86 21.31
CA ALA A 67 3.44 -8.05 22.09
C ALA A 67 2.61 -6.76 22.30
N GLN A 68 3.18 -5.58 22.03
CA GLN A 68 2.52 -4.28 22.17
C GLN A 68 2.26 -3.57 20.83
N VAL A 69 2.45 -4.26 19.70
CA VAL A 69 2.09 -3.75 18.39
C VAL A 69 0.59 -3.48 18.35
N ARG A 70 0.22 -2.30 17.85
CA ARG A 70 -1.19 -1.89 17.73
C ARG A 70 -1.57 -1.85 16.26
N THR A 71 -2.64 -2.54 15.90
CA THR A 71 -3.31 -2.33 14.61
C THR A 71 -4.03 -1.00 14.66
N VAL A 72 -3.76 -0.13 13.68
CA VAL A 72 -4.43 1.16 13.51
C VAL A 72 -5.29 1.14 12.25
N SER A 73 -6.35 1.96 12.24
CA SER A 73 -7.31 2.03 11.16
C SER A 73 -7.27 3.40 10.49
N ALA A 74 -7.26 3.39 9.16
CA ALA A 74 -7.47 4.59 8.36
C ALA A 74 -8.94 5.04 8.36
N VAL A 75 -9.89 4.16 8.75
CA VAL A 75 -11.33 4.47 8.87
C VAL A 75 -11.60 5.09 10.24
N ASP A 76 -11.14 4.41 11.29
CA ASP A 76 -11.41 4.78 12.67
C ASP A 76 -10.21 5.51 13.27
N LYS A 77 -10.31 6.85 13.27
CA LYS A 77 -9.29 7.74 13.82
C LYS A 77 -9.02 7.50 15.31
N SER A 78 -9.98 6.95 16.05
CA SER A 78 -9.83 6.70 17.49
C SER A 78 -8.69 5.72 17.78
N THR A 79 -8.48 4.75 16.88
CA THR A 79 -7.38 3.77 16.97
C THR A 79 -6.00 4.43 16.90
N ILE A 80 -5.85 5.50 16.12
CA ILE A 80 -4.60 6.26 16.03
C ILE A 80 -4.40 7.07 17.31
N THR A 81 -5.43 7.77 17.79
CA THR A 81 -5.34 8.58 19.02
C THR A 81 -5.14 7.76 20.28
N ALA A 82 -5.64 6.52 20.31
CA ALA A 82 -5.44 5.58 21.42
C ALA A 82 -4.09 4.85 21.37
N SER A 83 -3.32 5.01 20.28
CA SER A 83 -1.99 4.42 20.10
C SER A 83 -0.87 5.36 20.56
N ASN A 84 0.37 4.89 20.47
CA ASN A 84 1.56 5.70 20.73
C ASN A 84 2.03 6.53 19.50
N PHE A 85 1.14 6.73 18.53
CA PHE A 85 1.41 7.58 17.37
C PHE A 85 1.69 9.02 17.82
N ASN A 86 2.77 9.62 17.31
CA ASN A 86 3.21 10.95 17.69
C ASN A 86 3.43 11.81 16.46
N THR A 87 2.62 12.85 16.31
CA THR A 87 2.64 13.79 15.17
C THR A 87 3.93 14.61 15.09
N ASN A 88 4.68 14.74 16.18
CA ASN A 88 5.97 15.44 16.22
C ASN A 88 7.17 14.55 15.82
N ARG A 89 6.93 13.29 15.47
CA ARG A 89 7.96 12.34 15.03
C ARG A 89 7.79 12.02 13.55
N LYS A 90 8.88 11.65 12.88
CA LYS A 90 8.82 11.16 11.51
C LYS A 90 8.10 9.81 11.48
N THR A 91 7.11 9.67 10.62
CA THR A 91 6.43 8.41 10.31
C THR A 91 7.07 7.79 9.06
N ARG A 92 7.32 6.48 9.09
CA ARG A 92 7.82 5.72 7.95
C ARG A 92 6.85 4.57 7.71
N PHE A 93 6.55 4.29 6.44
CA PHE A 93 5.75 3.14 6.04
C PHE A 93 6.71 2.11 5.43
N ILE A 94 6.57 0.87 5.86
CA ILE A 94 7.27 -0.27 5.28
C ILE A 94 6.18 -1.17 4.69
N VAL A 95 6.30 -1.48 3.40
CA VAL A 95 5.32 -2.27 2.67
C VAL A 95 6.04 -3.44 2.04
N HIS A 96 5.64 -4.64 2.44
CA HIS A 96 6.20 -5.89 1.92
C HIS A 96 5.72 -6.18 0.49
N GLY A 97 6.35 -7.15 -0.16
CA GLY A 97 6.05 -7.51 -1.55
C GLY A 97 6.05 -9.02 -1.77
N PHE A 98 7.05 -9.51 -2.49
CA PHE A 98 7.10 -10.87 -3.01
C PHE A 98 6.97 -11.97 -1.93
N ILE A 99 5.89 -12.77 -2.01
CA ILE A 99 5.59 -13.96 -1.17
C ILE A 99 5.53 -13.68 0.35
N ASP A 100 5.59 -12.40 0.71
CA ASP A 100 5.84 -11.98 2.07
C ASP A 100 4.55 -11.69 2.83
N HIS A 101 4.62 -11.75 4.15
CA HIS A 101 3.54 -11.40 5.05
C HIS A 101 3.96 -10.20 5.90
N GLY A 102 3.00 -9.33 6.22
CA GLY A 102 3.23 -8.11 7.02
C GLY A 102 3.71 -8.34 8.45
N GLU A 103 3.94 -9.58 8.86
CA GLU A 103 4.34 -9.99 10.21
C GLU A 103 5.70 -10.70 10.24
N GLU A 104 6.38 -10.85 9.09
CA GLU A 104 7.70 -11.48 9.04
C GLU A 104 8.77 -10.65 9.77
N ASN A 105 9.77 -11.34 10.36
CA ASN A 105 10.75 -10.72 11.26
C ASN A 105 11.55 -9.57 10.63
N TRP A 106 11.81 -9.63 9.32
CA TRP A 106 12.61 -8.61 8.62
C TRP A 106 11.93 -7.22 8.65
N LEU A 107 10.60 -7.15 8.71
CA LEU A 107 9.87 -5.89 8.79
C LEU A 107 10.18 -5.16 10.09
N SER A 108 10.29 -5.92 11.19
CA SER A 108 10.63 -5.36 12.49
C SER A 108 12.13 -5.15 12.68
N ASP A 109 12.97 -5.94 12.03
CA ASP A 109 14.43 -5.72 12.03
C ASP A 109 14.80 -4.39 11.34
N ILE A 110 14.06 -4.02 10.28
CA ILE A 110 14.19 -2.71 9.64
C ILE A 110 13.74 -1.58 10.57
N ASP A 111 12.80 -1.82 11.47
CA ASP A 111 12.40 -0.83 12.48
C ASP A 111 13.40 -0.78 13.64
N ASP A 112 13.94 -1.90 14.11
CA ASP A 112 14.87 -1.92 15.25
C ASP A 112 16.20 -1.20 14.94
N HIS A 113 16.73 -1.35 13.73
CA HIS A 113 17.99 -0.73 13.33
C HIS A 113 18.00 0.84 13.34
N PRO A 114 16.95 1.55 12.90
CA PRO A 114 16.81 3.00 13.06
C PRO A 114 16.25 3.42 14.43
N LEU A 115 15.63 2.54 15.20
CA LEU A 115 15.20 2.84 16.58
C LEU A 115 16.37 2.74 17.57
N SER A 116 17.31 1.82 17.35
CA SER A 116 18.54 1.61 18.14
C SER A 116 19.66 2.63 17.87
N SER A 117 19.63 3.34 16.73
CA SER A 117 20.64 4.38 16.44
C SER A 117 20.50 5.56 17.43
N PRO A 118 21.52 5.81 18.29
CA PRO A 118 21.52 6.96 19.18
C PRO A 118 21.60 8.23 18.34
N ARG A 119 20.65 9.14 18.49
CA ARG A 119 20.80 10.49 17.96
C ARG A 119 21.95 11.17 18.70
N GLY A 120 23.10 11.25 18.04
CA GLY A 120 24.17 12.20 18.28
C GLY A 120 24.64 12.35 19.71
N LEU A 121 25.64 11.55 20.10
CA LEU A 121 26.70 11.99 20.99
C LEU A 121 28.03 11.69 20.31
N GLY A 122 28.90 12.71 20.26
CA GLY A 122 30.02 12.81 19.34
C GLY A 122 31.16 11.80 19.56
N GLY A 123 32.06 11.81 18.57
CA GLY A 123 33.48 11.47 18.68
C GLY A 123 33.82 10.10 19.27
N GLY A 124 34.12 9.14 18.41
CA GLY A 124 34.78 7.89 18.83
C GLY A 124 35.09 7.01 17.63
N GLN A 125 36.38 6.79 17.39
CA GLN A 125 36.95 5.92 16.36
C GLN A 125 36.61 4.45 16.59
N SER A 126 36.42 3.69 15.51
CA SER A 126 37.02 2.36 15.24
C SER A 126 36.35 1.81 13.97
N SER A 127 37.07 1.59 12.86
CA SER A 127 37.90 0.39 12.59
C SER A 127 37.15 -0.91 12.85
N CYS A 128 36.49 -1.43 11.81
CA CYS A 128 36.88 -2.63 11.06
C CYS A 128 36.09 -2.66 9.74
#